data_AF-A7RNX0-F1
#
_entry.id   AF-A7RNX0-F1
#
_cell.length_a   1.000
_cell.length_b   1.000
_cell.length_c   1.000
_cell.angle_alpha   90.00
_cell.angle_beta   90.00
_cell.angle_gamma   90.00
#
_symmetry.space_group_name_H-M   'P 1'
#
loop_
_entity.id
_entity.type
_entity.pdbx_description
1 polymer ?
#
loop_
_entity_poly.entity_id
_entity_poly.type
_entity_poly.pdbx_seq_one_letter_code
_entity_poly.pdbx_strand_id
1 'polypeptide(L)'
;NCTPCCGCWPSNTGVDCTPCCGCWPSNTGVICTPCCGCWPSNTGVICTPCCGCWPSNTGVICTRCCGCWPSNTGVDCTPCWGCWPSNTGVNCTPCCGCWPSNTGVNCTPCCGCWPSNTGVDCTPCCGCWPSNTGVICTPCCGCWPSNTGVICTPCCGCWPSNTGVICTRCCGCWPSNTGVNCTPCCGCWPSNTGVNCTPCCGCWPSNTGVNCTPCCGCWPSNTGVDCTPCCGCWPSNTGVICTPCCGCWPSNTGVDCTPCCGCWPSC
;
A
#
# COMPACT_ATOMS: atom_id res chain seq x y z
N ASN A 1 -38.75 -14.63 12.64
CA ASN A 1 -38.84 -14.93 11.19
C ASN A 1 -39.75 -13.93 10.52
N CYS A 2 -39.19 -13.15 9.59
CA CYS A 2 -39.95 -12.20 8.78
C CYS A 2 -39.70 -12.55 7.31
N THR A 3 -40.76 -12.90 6.56
CA THR A 3 -40.70 -13.32 5.14
C THR A 3 -41.97 -12.82 4.40
N PRO A 4 -41.90 -12.33 3.15
CA PRO A 4 -40.92 -11.41 2.55
C PRO A 4 -41.08 -9.98 3.11
N CYS A 5 -39.97 -9.27 3.24
CA CYS A 5 -39.92 -8.05 4.05
C CYS A 5 -39.37 -6.86 3.26
N CYS A 6 -40.26 -5.98 2.82
CA CYS A 6 -39.91 -4.64 2.35
C CYS A 6 -40.15 -3.64 3.48
N GLY A 7 -39.10 -2.98 3.99
CA GLY A 7 -39.25 -1.94 5.01
C GLY A 7 -39.52 -2.46 6.44
N CYS A 8 -38.80 -3.48 6.89
CA CYS A 8 -39.01 -4.05 8.23
C CYS A 8 -38.07 -3.46 9.29
N TRP A 9 -38.63 -3.10 10.45
CA TRP A 9 -37.94 -2.59 11.64
C TRP A 9 -38.09 -3.56 12.82
N PRO A 10 -37.55 -4.79 12.75
CA PRO A 10 -37.73 -5.76 13.82
C PRO A 10 -36.95 -5.35 15.07
N SER A 11 -37.67 -5.27 16.19
CA SER A 11 -37.15 -4.87 17.50
C SER A 11 -36.84 -6.07 18.43
N ASN A 12 -36.58 -7.27 17.89
CA ASN A 12 -36.32 -8.48 18.68
C ASN A 12 -34.91 -9.07 18.46
N THR A 13 -34.36 -9.76 19.45
CA THR A 13 -33.12 -10.57 19.35
C THR A 13 -33.34 -11.79 18.44
N GLY A 14 -32.36 -12.12 17.59
CA GLY A 14 -32.44 -13.31 16.72
C GLY A 14 -33.39 -13.12 15.53
N VAL A 15 -33.05 -12.23 14.60
CA VAL A 15 -33.88 -11.93 13.42
C VAL A 15 -33.35 -12.66 12.20
N ASP A 16 -34.12 -13.64 11.72
CA ASP A 16 -33.94 -14.22 10.39
C ASP A 16 -34.87 -13.52 9.38
N CYS A 17 -34.26 -12.87 8.38
CA CYS A 17 -34.92 -12.21 7.26
C CYS A 17 -34.59 -12.93 5.95
N THR A 18 -35.61 -13.48 5.29
CA THR A 18 -35.46 -14.31 4.07
C THR A 18 -36.62 -14.15 3.09
N PRO A 19 -36.47 -13.56 1.88
CA PRO A 19 -35.56 -12.48 1.44
C PRO A 19 -35.98 -11.11 1.98
N CYS A 20 -35.08 -10.13 1.98
CA CYS A 20 -35.41 -8.78 2.46
C CYS A 20 -34.83 -7.61 1.66
N CYS A 21 -35.59 -6.52 1.63
CA CYS A 21 -35.18 -5.25 1.01
C CYS A 21 -35.53 -4.06 1.93
N GLY A 22 -34.52 -3.29 2.35
CA GLY A 22 -34.71 -2.18 3.29
C GLY A 22 -34.98 -2.64 4.73
N CYS A 23 -34.11 -3.46 5.33
CA CYS A 23 -34.25 -3.91 6.72
C CYS A 23 -33.43 -3.06 7.69
N TRP A 24 -34.06 -2.58 8.76
CA TRP A 24 -33.44 -1.79 9.83
C TRP A 24 -33.65 -2.48 11.19
N PRO A 25 -33.01 -3.65 11.42
CA PRO A 25 -33.12 -4.36 12.67
C PRO A 25 -32.32 -3.63 13.76
N SER A 26 -32.95 -3.45 14.93
CA SER A 26 -32.35 -2.72 16.04
C SER A 26 -31.80 -3.61 17.16
N ASN A 27 -31.44 -4.88 16.86
CA ASN A 27 -31.17 -5.93 17.87
C ASN A 27 -30.02 -6.90 17.52
N THR A 28 -29.54 -7.60 18.54
CA THR A 28 -28.41 -8.54 18.48
C THR A 28 -28.77 -9.82 17.71
N GLY A 29 -27.87 -10.28 16.82
CA GLY A 29 -28.04 -11.52 16.07
C GLY A 29 -29.03 -11.40 14.92
N VAL A 30 -28.58 -10.88 13.78
CA VAL A 30 -29.37 -10.72 12.56
C VAL A 30 -28.79 -11.60 11.46
N ILE A 31 -29.63 -12.43 10.83
CA ILE A 31 -29.26 -13.18 9.63
C ILE A 31 -30.15 -12.71 8.47
N CYS A 32 -29.53 -12.20 7.41
CA CYS A 32 -30.21 -11.72 6.22
C CYS A 32 -29.78 -12.56 5.01
N THR A 33 -30.74 -13.25 4.39
CA THR A 33 -30.47 -14.19 3.28
C THR A 33 -31.60 -14.23 2.23
N PRO A 34 -31.41 -13.79 0.97
CA PRO A 34 -30.56 -12.72 0.45
C PRO A 34 -31.13 -11.32 0.79
N CYS A 35 -30.29 -10.28 0.73
CA CYS A 35 -30.72 -8.93 1.11
C CYS A 35 -30.27 -7.76 0.22
N CYS A 36 -31.14 -6.74 0.14
CA CYS A 36 -30.90 -5.48 -0.55
C CYS A 36 -31.16 -4.27 0.37
N GLY A 37 -30.11 -3.56 0.83
CA GLY A 37 -30.24 -2.43 1.75
C GLY A 37 -30.52 -2.88 3.20
N CYS A 38 -29.49 -3.32 3.94
CA CYS A 38 -29.60 -3.67 5.35
C CYS A 38 -28.84 -2.69 6.23
N TRP A 39 -29.54 -2.03 7.15
CA TRP A 39 -28.99 -1.08 8.13
C TRP A 39 -29.20 -1.61 9.55
N PRO A 40 -28.51 -2.69 9.95
CA PRO A 40 -28.62 -3.23 11.29
C PRO A 40 -27.90 -2.31 12.27
N SER A 41 -28.59 -1.91 13.33
CA SER A 41 -27.99 -1.00 14.30
C SER A 41 -27.21 -1.71 15.41
N ASN A 42 -27.09 -3.05 15.43
CA ASN A 42 -26.65 -3.84 16.61
C ASN A 42 -25.64 -4.97 16.30
N THR A 43 -25.13 -5.61 17.35
CA THR A 43 -24.04 -6.61 17.34
C THR A 43 -24.41 -7.95 16.68
N GLY A 44 -23.50 -8.53 15.90
CA GLY A 44 -23.64 -9.88 15.35
C GLY A 44 -24.57 -9.94 14.14
N VAL A 45 -24.07 -9.53 12.97
CA VAL A 45 -24.81 -9.49 11.71
C VAL A 45 -24.20 -10.47 10.72
N ILE A 46 -25.02 -11.34 10.14
CA ILE A 46 -24.63 -12.23 9.05
C ILE A 46 -25.48 -11.90 7.83
N CYS A 47 -24.85 -11.50 6.72
CA CYS A 47 -25.53 -11.14 5.48
C CYS A 47 -25.00 -11.97 4.32
N THR A 48 -25.84 -12.81 3.71
CA THR A 48 -25.42 -13.73 2.65
C THR A 48 -26.53 -13.99 1.62
N PRO A 49 -26.35 -13.71 0.30
CA PRO A 49 -25.63 -12.60 -0.33
C PRO A 49 -26.29 -11.23 -0.09
N CYS A 50 -25.51 -10.14 -0.23
CA CYS A 50 -25.98 -8.80 0.11
C CYS A 50 -25.58 -7.68 -0.86
N CYS A 51 -26.46 -6.69 -1.04
CA CYS A 51 -26.14 -5.44 -1.72
C CYS A 51 -26.54 -4.23 -0.85
N GLY A 52 -25.57 -3.41 -0.46
CA GLY A 52 -25.77 -2.25 0.40
C GLY A 52 -26.02 -2.60 1.87
N CYS A 53 -24.97 -2.97 2.61
CA CYS A 53 -25.05 -3.23 4.05
C CYS A 53 -24.33 -2.16 4.86
N TRP A 54 -25.06 -1.46 5.73
CA TRP A 54 -24.52 -0.40 6.60
C TRP A 54 -24.73 -0.77 8.06
N PRO A 55 -23.99 -1.76 8.58
CA PRO A 55 -24.11 -2.15 9.97
C PRO A 55 -23.44 -1.11 10.86
N SER A 56 -24.16 -0.65 11.87
CA SER A 56 -23.65 0.37 12.78
C SER A 56 -23.04 -0.19 14.06
N ASN A 57 -22.72 -1.49 14.16
CA ASN A 57 -22.23 -2.13 15.40
C ASN A 57 -21.33 -3.37 15.16
N THR A 58 -20.79 -3.93 16.25
CA THR A 58 -19.68 -4.90 16.28
C THR A 58 -20.01 -6.28 15.70
N GLY A 59 -19.06 -6.91 15.00
CA GLY A 59 -19.16 -8.32 14.60
C GLY A 59 -20.06 -8.52 13.38
N VAL A 60 -19.55 -8.17 12.20
CA VAL A 60 -20.27 -8.25 10.93
C VAL A 60 -19.61 -9.30 10.04
N ILE A 61 -20.39 -10.26 9.56
CA ILE A 61 -19.97 -11.24 8.56
C ILE A 61 -20.80 -11.00 7.29
N CYS A 62 -20.12 -10.60 6.22
CA CYS A 62 -20.73 -10.37 4.91
C CYS A 62 -20.17 -11.38 3.91
N THR A 63 -21.02 -12.19 3.28
CA THR A 63 -20.59 -13.14 2.24
C THR A 63 -21.17 -12.77 0.89
N ARG A 64 -20.30 -12.63 -0.14
CA ARG A 64 -20.67 -12.20 -1.51
C ARG A 64 -21.44 -10.89 -1.52
N CYS A 65 -20.78 -9.81 -1.12
CA CYS A 65 -21.44 -8.52 -0.91
C CYS A 65 -20.95 -7.39 -1.82
N CYS A 66 -21.88 -6.52 -2.21
CA CYS A 66 -21.61 -5.30 -2.98
C CYS A 66 -21.99 -4.08 -2.14
N GLY A 67 -21.04 -3.25 -1.74
CA GLY A 67 -21.27 -2.05 -0.93
C GLY A 67 -21.49 -2.35 0.55
N CYS A 68 -20.41 -2.51 1.32
CA CYS A 68 -20.45 -2.72 2.77
C CYS A 68 -19.83 -1.52 3.48
N TRP A 69 -20.60 -0.81 4.30
CA TRP A 69 -20.18 0.39 5.03
C TRP A 69 -20.37 0.17 6.54
N PRO A 70 -19.57 -0.71 7.15
CA PRO A 70 -19.67 -0.98 8.57
C PRO A 70 -19.08 0.19 9.36
N SER A 71 -19.84 0.69 10.34
CA SER A 71 -19.40 1.82 11.14
C SER A 71 -18.73 1.44 12.46
N ASN A 72 -18.43 0.16 12.72
CA ASN A 72 -17.92 -0.34 14.02
C ASN A 72 -17.00 -1.57 13.88
N THR A 73 -16.50 -2.10 15.01
CA THR A 73 -15.38 -3.05 15.13
C THR A 73 -15.68 -4.47 14.63
N GLY A 74 -14.69 -5.14 14.04
CA GLY A 74 -14.75 -6.58 13.74
C GLY A 74 -15.65 -6.90 12.54
N VAL A 75 -15.09 -6.73 11.34
CA VAL A 75 -15.79 -6.95 10.07
C VAL A 75 -15.06 -8.00 9.27
N ASP A 76 -15.74 -9.09 8.93
CA ASP A 76 -15.25 -10.12 8.02
C ASP A 76 -16.09 -10.11 6.73
N CYS A 77 -15.46 -9.80 5.61
CA CYS A 77 -16.10 -9.67 4.30
C CYS A 77 -15.50 -10.65 3.29
N THR A 78 -16.32 -11.58 2.77
CA THR A 78 -15.80 -12.70 1.98
C THR A 78 -16.76 -13.19 0.89
N PRO A 79 -16.54 -12.98 -0.42
CA PRO A 79 -15.86 -11.87 -1.11
C PRO A 79 -16.66 -10.56 -1.06
N CYS A 80 -16.00 -9.40 -1.22
CA CYS A 80 -16.69 -8.10 -1.29
C CYS A 80 -16.23 -7.15 -2.41
N TRP A 81 -17.16 -6.31 -2.88
CA TRP A 81 -16.90 -5.20 -3.79
C TRP A 81 -17.38 -3.89 -3.16
N GLY A 82 -16.49 -2.92 -2.96
CA GLY A 82 -16.81 -1.63 -2.33
C GLY A 82 -17.02 -1.74 -0.82
N CYS A 83 -15.93 -1.93 -0.07
CA CYS A 83 -15.94 -2.07 1.39
C CYS A 83 -15.37 -0.79 2.04
N TRP A 84 -16.20 -0.02 2.74
CA TRP A 84 -15.84 1.27 3.38
C TRP A 84 -16.02 1.18 4.90
N PRO A 85 -15.17 0.41 5.59
CA PRO A 85 -15.28 0.27 7.03
C PRO A 85 -14.74 1.52 7.73
N SER A 86 -15.52 2.06 8.65
CA SER A 86 -15.12 3.26 9.35
C SER A 86 -14.41 3.01 10.68
N ASN A 87 -14.08 1.76 11.06
CA ASN A 87 -13.57 1.40 12.40
C ASN A 87 -12.66 0.13 12.42
N THR A 88 -12.14 -0.21 13.61
CA THR A 88 -11.01 -1.14 13.85
C THR A 88 -11.28 -2.60 13.48
N GLY A 89 -10.28 -3.31 12.95
CA GLY A 89 -10.31 -4.78 12.80
C GLY A 89 -11.19 -5.23 11.65
N VAL A 90 -10.66 -5.12 10.42
CA VAL A 90 -11.36 -5.49 9.19
C VAL A 90 -10.57 -6.58 8.48
N ASN A 91 -11.20 -7.71 8.20
CA ASN A 91 -10.68 -8.73 7.29
C ASN A 91 -11.52 -8.79 6.02
N CYS A 92 -10.89 -8.65 4.87
CA CYS A 92 -11.54 -8.70 3.57
C CYS A 92 -10.87 -9.73 2.66
N THR A 93 -11.62 -10.75 2.22
CA THR A 93 -11.05 -11.90 1.52
C THR A 93 -11.98 -12.51 0.48
N PRO A 94 -11.73 -12.43 -0.84
CA PRO A 94 -11.07 -11.38 -1.60
C PRO A 94 -11.90 -10.09 -1.68
N CYS A 95 -11.26 -8.97 -1.99
CA CYS A 95 -11.96 -7.69 -2.11
C CYS A 95 -11.52 -6.80 -3.27
N CYS A 96 -12.43 -5.95 -3.76
CA CYS A 96 -12.07 -4.84 -4.64
C CYS A 96 -12.72 -3.54 -4.19
N GLY A 97 -11.95 -2.46 -4.12
CA GLY A 97 -12.36 -1.15 -3.66
C GLY A 97 -12.55 -1.09 -2.14
N CYS A 98 -11.46 -1.21 -1.38
CA CYS A 98 -11.50 -1.10 0.09
C CYS A 98 -10.99 0.25 0.56
N TRP A 99 -11.83 0.99 1.28
CA TRP A 99 -11.51 2.34 1.81
C TRP A 99 -11.68 2.34 3.33
N PRO A 100 -10.79 1.66 4.06
CA PRO A 100 -10.88 1.61 5.50
C PRO A 100 -10.40 2.92 6.10
N SER A 101 -11.22 3.50 6.98
CA SER A 101 -10.87 4.77 7.61
C SER A 101 -10.19 4.64 8.97
N ASN A 102 -9.84 3.44 9.44
CA ASN A 102 -9.34 3.20 10.80
C ASN A 102 -8.40 1.97 10.93
N THR A 103 -7.91 1.70 12.15
CA THR A 103 -6.75 0.84 12.45
C THR A 103 -6.98 -0.67 12.23
N GLY A 104 -5.96 -1.38 11.74
CA GLY A 104 -5.95 -2.85 11.74
C GLY A 104 -6.81 -3.45 10.62
N VAL A 105 -6.29 -3.40 9.40
CA VAL A 105 -6.96 -3.90 8.20
C VAL A 105 -6.13 -5.01 7.58
N ASN A 106 -6.73 -6.17 7.36
CA ASN A 106 -6.15 -7.25 6.59
C ASN A 106 -6.97 -7.49 5.32
N CYS A 107 -6.34 -7.37 4.16
CA CYS A 107 -6.98 -7.56 2.86
C CYS A 107 -6.24 -8.64 2.06
N THR A 108 -6.92 -9.74 1.72
CA THR A 108 -6.28 -10.90 1.10
C THR A 108 -7.18 -11.64 0.11
N PRO A 109 -6.92 -11.68 -1.20
CA PRO A 109 -6.26 -10.69 -2.07
C PRO A 109 -7.13 -9.44 -2.28
N CYS A 110 -6.50 -8.33 -2.69
CA CYS A 110 -7.22 -7.07 -2.91
C CYS A 110 -6.87 -6.26 -4.16
N CYS A 111 -7.87 -5.54 -4.68
CA CYS A 111 -7.70 -4.58 -5.76
C CYS A 111 -8.24 -3.19 -5.39
N GLY A 112 -7.41 -2.14 -5.44
CA GLY A 112 -7.79 -0.78 -5.09
C GLY A 112 -8.03 -0.57 -3.59
N CYS A 113 -6.97 -0.55 -2.78
CA CYS A 113 -7.05 -0.28 -1.34
C CYS A 113 -6.55 1.12 -0.99
N TRP A 114 -7.41 1.90 -0.32
CA TRP A 114 -7.18 3.29 0.06
C TRP A 114 -7.33 3.43 1.57
N PRO A 115 -6.41 2.86 2.38
CA PRO A 115 -6.53 2.95 3.81
C PRO A 115 -6.10 4.32 4.29
N SER A 116 -6.96 4.94 5.10
CA SER A 116 -6.67 6.28 5.62
C SER A 116 -6.03 6.28 6.99
N ASN A 117 -5.67 5.13 7.60
CA ASN A 117 -5.17 5.04 8.98
C ASN A 117 -4.21 3.85 9.22
N THR A 118 -3.81 3.62 10.48
CA THR A 118 -2.63 2.82 10.88
C THR A 118 -2.79 1.31 10.76
N GLY A 119 -1.73 0.58 10.40
CA GLY A 119 -1.68 -0.89 10.53
C GLY A 119 -2.50 -1.59 9.46
N VAL A 120 -1.95 -1.66 8.24
CA VAL A 120 -2.61 -2.26 7.08
C VAL A 120 -1.73 -3.35 6.49
N ASP A 121 -2.26 -4.56 6.43
CA ASP A 121 -1.64 -5.71 5.79
C ASP A 121 -2.45 -6.08 4.53
N CYS A 122 -1.80 -6.04 3.36
CA CYS A 122 -2.42 -6.34 2.08
C CYS A 122 -1.63 -7.44 1.36
N THR A 123 -2.27 -8.57 1.10
CA THR A 123 -1.57 -9.76 0.57
C THR A 123 -2.43 -10.62 -0.35
N PRO A 124 -2.11 -10.80 -1.65
CA PRO A 124 -1.48 -9.87 -2.59
C PRO A 124 -2.37 -8.67 -2.91
N CYS A 125 -1.78 -7.59 -3.42
CA CYS A 125 -2.54 -6.37 -3.74
C CYS A 125 -2.17 -5.67 -5.06
N CYS A 126 -3.16 -4.99 -5.65
CA CYS A 126 -2.98 -4.13 -6.81
C CYS A 126 -3.62 -2.75 -6.57
N GLY A 127 -2.85 -1.67 -6.71
CA GLY A 127 -3.29 -0.30 -6.47
C GLY A 127 -3.55 -0.01 -4.99
N CYS A 128 -2.48 0.18 -4.20
CA CYS A 128 -2.58 0.57 -2.80
C CYS A 128 -2.14 2.02 -2.58
N TRP A 129 -3.01 2.81 -1.96
CA TRP A 129 -2.79 4.23 -1.67
C TRP A 129 -2.97 4.49 -0.18
N PRO A 130 -2.04 4.03 0.66
CA PRO A 130 -2.17 4.26 2.08
C PRO A 130 -1.81 5.69 2.42
N SER A 131 -2.68 6.35 3.16
CA SER A 131 -2.45 7.74 3.56
C SER A 131 -1.80 7.88 4.95
N ASN A 132 -1.44 6.79 5.65
CA ASN A 132 -0.97 6.83 7.05
C ASN A 132 0.01 5.70 7.41
N THR A 133 0.37 5.58 8.70
CA THR A 133 1.53 4.82 9.22
C THR A 133 1.39 3.29 9.24
N GLY A 134 2.49 2.57 8.99
CA GLY A 134 2.58 1.13 9.24
C GLY A 134 1.80 0.29 8.23
N VAL A 135 2.32 0.20 7.01
CA VAL A 135 1.68 -0.53 5.91
C VAL A 135 2.60 -1.63 5.42
N ILE A 136 2.09 -2.86 5.34
CA ILE A 136 2.80 -4.01 4.78
C ILE A 136 2.03 -4.50 3.55
N CYS A 137 2.70 -4.54 2.40
CA CYS A 137 2.13 -4.97 1.13
C CYS A 137 2.97 -6.11 0.55
N THR A 138 2.37 -7.29 0.38
CA THR A 138 3.10 -8.51 0.05
C THR A 138 2.31 -9.50 -0.82
N PRO A 139 2.67 -9.78 -2.08
CA PRO A 139 3.29 -8.92 -3.09
C PRO A 139 2.35 -7.80 -3.55
N CYS A 140 2.90 -6.75 -4.17
CA CYS A 140 2.11 -5.61 -4.63
C CYS A 140 2.47 -5.03 -6.01
N CYS A 141 1.49 -4.43 -6.67
CA CYS A 141 1.68 -3.63 -7.88
C CYS A 141 0.97 -2.27 -7.75
N GLY A 142 1.70 -1.17 -7.97
CA GLY A 142 1.20 0.19 -7.82
C GLY A 142 0.93 0.57 -6.37
N CYS A 143 1.97 0.97 -5.64
CA CYS A 143 1.86 1.42 -4.25
C CYS A 143 2.28 2.89 -4.11
N TRP A 144 1.35 3.78 -3.73
CA TRP A 144 1.61 5.21 -3.53
C TRP A 144 1.36 5.60 -2.08
N PRO A 145 2.29 5.25 -1.17
CA PRO A 145 2.14 5.57 0.23
C PRO A 145 2.44 7.05 0.47
N SER A 146 1.54 7.74 1.15
CA SER A 146 1.71 9.16 1.44
C SER A 146 2.27 9.43 2.83
N ASN A 147 2.69 8.43 3.63
CA ASN A 147 3.13 8.61 5.03
C ASN A 147 4.15 7.55 5.49
N THR A 148 4.48 7.53 6.79
CA THR A 148 5.64 6.86 7.38
C THR A 148 5.53 5.33 7.55
N GLY A 149 6.64 4.61 7.39
CA GLY A 149 6.73 3.20 7.79
C GLY A 149 6.00 2.26 6.85
N VAL A 150 6.47 2.17 5.60
CA VAL A 150 5.89 1.28 4.58
C VAL A 150 6.88 0.19 4.22
N ILE A 151 6.42 -1.06 4.22
CA ILE A 151 7.16 -2.24 3.80
C ILE A 151 6.46 -2.86 2.58
N CYS A 152 7.17 -2.96 1.46
CA CYS A 152 6.65 -3.56 0.23
C CYS A 152 7.56 -4.70 -0.22
N THR A 153 7.04 -5.92 -0.35
CA THR A 153 7.87 -7.09 -0.67
C THR A 153 7.07 -8.18 -1.41
N PRO A 154 7.45 -8.64 -2.61
CA PRO A 154 8.03 -7.90 -3.73
C PRO A 154 7.05 -6.85 -4.28
N CYS A 155 7.56 -5.85 -4.99
CA CYS A 155 6.73 -4.76 -5.50
C CYS A 155 7.11 -4.25 -6.91
N CYS A 156 6.11 -3.77 -7.65
CA CYS A 156 6.33 -3.05 -8.91
C CYS A 156 5.56 -1.72 -8.91
N GLY A 157 6.26 -0.62 -9.21
CA GLY A 157 5.70 0.73 -9.20
C GLY A 157 5.39 1.25 -7.80
N CYS A 158 6.41 1.70 -7.07
CA CYS A 158 6.28 2.29 -5.74
C CYS A 158 6.64 3.79 -5.76
N TRP A 159 5.69 4.65 -5.41
CA TRP A 159 5.90 6.12 -5.33
C TRP A 159 5.64 6.61 -3.91
N PRO A 160 6.59 6.38 -2.99
CA PRO A 160 6.42 6.86 -1.63
C PRO A 160 6.67 8.37 -1.56
N SER A 161 5.73 9.08 -0.95
CA SER A 161 5.83 10.52 -0.79
C SER A 161 6.35 10.95 0.58
N ASN A 162 6.75 10.04 1.48
CA ASN A 162 7.16 10.37 2.87
C ASN A 162 8.18 9.37 3.45
N THR A 163 8.52 9.52 4.74
CA THR A 163 9.70 8.93 5.40
C THR A 163 9.63 7.43 5.74
N GLY A 164 10.77 6.74 5.70
CA GLY A 164 10.89 5.39 6.27
C GLY A 164 10.20 4.31 5.44
N VAL A 165 10.66 4.13 4.20
CA VAL A 165 10.11 3.13 3.28
C VAL A 165 11.14 2.05 3.00
N ILE A 166 10.72 0.79 3.15
CA ILE A 166 11.51 -0.40 2.86
C ILE A 166 10.86 -1.14 1.69
N CYS A 167 11.56 -1.20 0.56
CA CYS A 167 11.11 -1.95 -0.61
C CYS A 167 12.06 -3.11 -0.86
N THR A 168 11.56 -4.34 -0.81
CA THR A 168 12.36 -5.54 -1.10
C THR A 168 12.00 -6.05 -2.49
N ARG A 169 13.00 -6.34 -3.34
CA ARG A 169 12.81 -6.82 -4.73
C ARG A 169 11.82 -5.96 -5.52
N CYS A 170 12.19 -4.69 -5.70
CA CYS A 170 11.31 -3.69 -6.30
C CYS A 170 11.69 -3.35 -7.73
N CYS A 171 10.70 -3.01 -8.55
CA CYS A 171 10.89 -2.49 -9.90
C CYS A 171 10.08 -1.22 -10.13
N GLY A 172 10.74 -0.10 -10.42
CA GLY A 172 10.17 1.23 -10.55
C GLY A 172 9.86 1.84 -9.18
N CYS A 173 10.87 2.42 -8.52
CA CYS A 173 10.70 3.17 -7.28
C CYS A 173 10.98 4.66 -7.49
N TRP A 174 10.01 5.53 -7.23
CA TRP A 174 10.18 6.99 -7.29
C TRP A 174 9.89 7.61 -5.91
N PRO A 175 10.84 7.51 -4.97
CA PRO A 175 10.66 8.11 -3.66
C PRO A 175 10.84 9.62 -3.74
N SER A 176 9.87 10.36 -3.21
CA SER A 176 9.94 11.82 -3.20
C SER A 176 10.47 12.42 -1.90
N ASN A 177 10.81 11.62 -0.88
CA ASN A 177 11.20 12.09 0.46
C ASN A 177 12.21 11.18 1.17
N THR A 178 12.54 11.47 2.43
CA THR A 178 13.72 10.97 3.15
C THR A 178 13.67 9.52 3.65
N GLY A 179 14.81 8.84 3.73
CA GLY A 179 14.93 7.57 4.45
C GLY A 179 14.25 6.39 3.72
N VAL A 180 14.73 6.09 2.52
CA VAL A 180 14.23 4.97 1.72
C VAL A 180 15.30 3.91 1.57
N ASN A 181 14.96 2.66 1.88
CA ASN A 181 15.84 1.51 1.69
C ASN A 181 15.22 0.58 0.63
N CYS A 182 15.93 0.33 -0.45
CA CYS A 182 15.48 -0.53 -1.54
C CYS A 182 16.45 -1.71 -1.73
N THR A 183 15.97 -2.95 -1.69
CA THR A 183 16.87 -4.11 -1.62
C THR A 183 16.27 -5.39 -2.26
N PRO A 184 16.72 -5.90 -3.41
CA PRO A 184 17.29 -5.21 -4.58
C PRO A 184 16.27 -4.33 -5.34
N CYS A 185 16.74 -3.37 -6.14
CA CYS A 185 15.87 -2.52 -6.96
C CYS A 185 16.23 -2.41 -8.45
N CYS A 186 15.22 -2.26 -9.30
CA CYS A 186 15.35 -1.92 -10.71
C CYS A 186 14.61 -0.61 -11.03
N GLY A 187 15.28 0.41 -11.57
CA GLY A 187 14.69 1.71 -11.90
C GLY A 187 14.31 2.53 -10.65
N CYS A 188 15.29 3.17 -10.01
CA CYS A 188 15.12 3.94 -8.78
C CYS A 188 15.38 5.45 -9.06
N TRP A 189 14.36 6.31 -8.98
CA TRP A 189 14.50 7.77 -9.19
C TRP A 189 14.16 8.54 -7.91
N PRO A 190 15.09 8.64 -6.96
CA PRO A 190 14.86 9.38 -5.73
C PRO A 190 14.98 10.88 -5.97
N SER A 191 13.98 11.63 -5.53
CA SER A 191 13.99 13.08 -5.65
C SER A 191 14.47 13.82 -4.39
N ASN A 192 14.83 13.13 -3.30
CA ASN A 192 15.20 13.73 -2.00
C ASN A 192 16.21 12.89 -1.21
N THR A 193 16.52 13.30 0.05
CA THR A 193 17.70 12.88 0.81
C THR A 193 17.66 11.49 1.45
N GLY A 194 18.81 10.83 1.61
CA GLY A 194 18.92 9.62 2.46
C GLY A 194 18.28 8.37 1.85
N VAL A 195 18.74 7.99 0.66
CA VAL A 195 18.27 6.79 -0.04
C VAL A 195 19.39 5.76 -0.08
N ASN A 196 19.10 4.55 0.40
CA ASN A 196 20.00 3.40 0.30
C ASN A 196 19.41 2.37 -0.68
N CYS A 197 20.20 1.93 -1.65
CA CYS A 197 19.77 0.97 -2.66
C CYS A 197 20.81 -0.15 -2.79
N THR A 198 20.41 -1.40 -2.54
CA THR A 198 21.36 -2.50 -2.40
C THR A 198 20.81 -3.84 -2.89
N PRO A 199 21.31 -4.47 -3.97
CA PRO A 199 21.89 -3.90 -5.18
C PRO A 199 20.84 -3.15 -6.02
N CYS A 200 21.28 -2.31 -6.94
CA CYS A 200 20.37 -1.57 -7.83
C CYS A 200 20.81 -1.47 -9.30
N CYS A 201 19.83 -1.38 -10.21
CA CYS A 201 20.05 -1.09 -11.62
C CYS A 201 19.20 0.08 -12.10
N GLY A 202 19.80 1.07 -12.77
CA GLY A 202 19.13 2.28 -13.26
C GLY A 202 18.72 3.23 -12.14
N CYS A 203 19.69 3.93 -11.52
CA CYS A 203 19.42 4.90 -10.45
C CYS A 203 19.63 6.34 -10.90
N TRP A 204 18.61 7.18 -10.84
CA TRP A 204 18.67 8.57 -11.26
C TRP A 204 18.35 9.49 -10.07
N PRO A 205 19.29 9.67 -9.12
CA PRO A 205 19.06 10.50 -7.96
C PRO A 205 19.16 11.98 -8.33
N SER A 206 18.14 12.75 -7.96
CA SER A 206 18.13 14.18 -8.21
C SER A 206 18.57 15.04 -7.02
N ASN A 207 18.92 14.46 -5.86
CA ASN A 207 19.25 15.19 -4.62
C ASN A 207 20.25 14.44 -3.72
N THR A 208 20.54 14.97 -2.52
CA THR A 208 21.69 14.62 -1.67
C THR A 208 21.63 13.32 -0.89
N GLY A 209 22.75 12.66 -0.62
CA GLY A 209 22.82 11.55 0.35
C GLY A 209 22.22 10.24 -0.17
N VAL A 210 22.70 9.77 -1.31
CA VAL A 210 22.28 8.50 -1.91
C VAL A 210 23.42 7.50 -1.84
N ASN A 211 23.19 6.32 -1.25
CA ASN A 211 24.11 5.21 -1.24
C ASN A 211 23.57 4.07 -2.11
N CYS A 212 24.38 3.58 -3.04
CA CYS A 212 24.01 2.55 -4.00
C CYS A 212 25.08 1.45 -4.02
N THR A 213 24.72 0.24 -3.59
CA THR A 213 25.70 -0.82 -3.27
C THR A 213 25.23 -2.23 -3.62
N PRO A 214 25.80 -2.95 -4.60
CA PRO A 214 26.40 -2.48 -5.85
C PRO A 214 25.36 -1.86 -6.80
N CYS A 215 25.81 -1.09 -7.79
CA CYS A 215 24.91 -0.44 -8.74
C CYS A 215 25.35 -0.48 -10.21
N CYS A 216 24.37 -0.44 -11.12
CA CYS A 216 24.63 -0.28 -12.55
C CYS A 216 23.73 0.81 -13.17
N GLY A 217 24.28 1.69 -14.01
CA GLY A 217 23.55 2.77 -14.66
C GLY A 217 23.09 3.87 -13.70
N CYS A 218 24.03 4.59 -13.07
CA CYS A 218 23.73 5.67 -12.13
C CYS A 218 23.92 7.05 -12.76
N TRP A 219 22.88 7.88 -12.74
CA TRP A 219 22.91 9.24 -13.32
C TRP A 219 22.57 10.26 -12.23
N PRO A 220 23.51 10.56 -11.32
CA PRO A 220 23.27 11.52 -10.25
C PRO A 220 23.35 12.95 -10.76
N SER A 221 22.31 13.73 -10.49
CA SER A 221 22.27 15.14 -10.89
C SER A 221 22.70 16.11 -9.80
N ASN A 222 22.99 15.66 -8.56
CA ASN A 222 23.30 16.51 -7.40
C ASN A 222 24.32 15.87 -6.44
N THR A 223 24.64 16.56 -5.33
CA THR A 223 25.77 16.26 -4.42
C THR A 223 25.59 15.05 -3.50
N GLY A 224 26.67 14.44 -3.01
CA GLY A 224 26.62 13.45 -1.92
C GLY A 224 26.07 12.09 -2.35
N VAL A 225 26.57 11.53 -3.45
CA VAL A 225 26.20 10.19 -3.94
C VAL A 225 27.38 9.26 -3.78
N ASP A 226 27.19 8.13 -3.13
CA ASP A 226 28.19 7.07 -2.95
C ASP A 226 27.72 5.79 -3.64
N CYS A 227 28.53 5.29 -4.57
CA CYS A 227 28.21 4.18 -5.45
C CYS A 227 29.30 3.11 -5.38
N THR A 228 29.06 1.99 -4.70
CA THR A 228 30.10 1.00 -4.42
C THR A 228 29.67 -0.47 -4.52
N PRO A 229 30.30 -1.31 -5.36
CA PRO A 229 30.91 -1.00 -6.65
C PRO A 229 29.86 -0.51 -7.67
N CYS A 230 30.32 0.16 -8.74
CA CYS A 230 29.42 0.70 -9.76
C CYS A 230 29.87 0.50 -11.22
N CYS A 231 28.90 0.40 -12.14
CA CYS A 231 29.17 0.38 -13.57
C CYS A 231 28.24 1.32 -14.35
N GLY A 232 28.81 2.17 -15.22
CA GLY A 232 28.08 3.15 -16.01
C GLY A 232 27.53 4.32 -15.18
N CYS A 233 28.42 5.18 -14.68
CA CYS A 233 28.05 6.35 -13.86
C CYS A 233 28.25 7.66 -14.62
N TRP A 234 27.21 8.49 -14.71
CA TRP A 234 27.22 9.77 -15.43
C TRP A 234 26.86 10.92 -14.48
N PRO A 235 27.78 11.33 -13.59
CA PRO A 235 27.51 12.39 -12.63
C PRO A 235 27.59 13.78 -13.27
N SER A 236 26.55 14.59 -13.07
CA SER A 236 26.51 15.95 -13.60
C SER A 236 26.92 17.03 -12.59
N ASN A 237 27.25 16.70 -11.34
CA ASN A 237 27.55 17.66 -10.26
C ASN A 237 28.59 17.12 -9.25
N THR A 238 29.01 17.96 -8.30
CA THR A 238 30.07 17.71 -7.30
C THR A 238 29.69 16.66 -6.24
N GLY A 239 30.65 16.07 -5.54
CA GLY A 239 30.40 15.22 -4.35
C GLY A 239 29.92 13.80 -4.65
N VAL A 240 30.37 13.21 -5.76
CA VAL A 240 30.05 11.82 -6.14
C VAL A 240 31.28 10.94 -5.90
N ILE A 241 31.11 9.86 -5.16
CA ILE A 241 32.13 8.84 -4.88
C ILE A 241 31.70 7.54 -5.56
N CYS A 242 32.59 6.95 -6.33
CA CYS A 242 32.34 5.73 -7.10
C CYS A 242 33.51 4.77 -6.91
N THR A 243 33.34 3.72 -6.11
CA THR A 243 34.47 2.84 -5.74
C THR A 243 34.10 1.35 -5.57
N PRO A 244 34.82 0.41 -6.21
CA PRO A 244 35.45 0.52 -7.53
C PRO A 244 34.41 0.78 -8.63
N CYS A 245 34.85 1.34 -9.75
CA CYS A 245 33.95 1.75 -10.82
C CYS A 245 34.39 1.35 -12.23
N CYS A 246 33.44 1.20 -13.16
CA CYS A 246 33.73 1.05 -14.58
C CYS A 246 32.81 1.90 -15.46
N GLY A 247 33.40 2.68 -16.37
CA GLY A 247 32.67 3.59 -17.27
C GLY A 247 32.05 4.80 -16.56
N CYS A 248 32.88 5.63 -15.92
CA CYS A 248 32.45 6.91 -15.31
C CYS A 248 32.71 8.10 -16.24
N TRP A 249 31.69 8.94 -16.43
CA TRP A 249 31.68 10.10 -17.33
C TRP A 249 31.23 11.35 -16.54
N PRO A 250 32.11 11.94 -15.71
CA PRO A 250 31.78 13.15 -14.99
C PRO A 250 31.71 14.35 -15.93
N SER A 251 30.77 15.27 -15.70
CA SER A 251 30.73 16.56 -16.42
C SER A 251 31.18 17.75 -15.58
N ASN A 252 31.48 17.55 -14.29
CA ASN A 252 31.82 18.60 -13.33
C ASN A 252 32.89 18.13 -12.32
N THR A 253 33.50 19.08 -11.61
CA THR A 253 34.53 18.83 -10.59
C THR A 253 33.96 18.14 -9.34
N GLY A 254 34.81 17.52 -8.51
CA GLY A 254 34.39 16.90 -7.23
C GLY A 254 33.83 15.48 -7.32
N VAL A 255 34.17 14.74 -8.38
CA VAL A 255 33.85 13.31 -8.54
C VAL A 255 35.11 12.48 -8.25
N ASP A 256 35.03 11.55 -7.30
CA ASP A 256 36.09 10.58 -6.99
C ASP A 256 35.69 9.20 -7.52
N CYS A 257 36.53 8.64 -8.38
CA CYS A 257 36.29 7.38 -9.08
C CYS A 257 37.53 6.49 -8.93
N THR A 258 37.53 5.58 -7.95
CA THR A 258 38.73 4.82 -7.58
C THR A 258 38.46 3.38 -7.10
N PRO A 259 39.25 2.39 -7.51
CA PRO A 259 39.91 2.30 -8.81
C PRO A 259 38.84 2.29 -9.93
N CYS A 260 39.15 2.93 -11.06
CA CYS A 260 38.20 3.03 -12.15
C CYS A 260 38.78 2.58 -13.50
N CYS A 261 38.05 1.71 -14.22
CA CYS A 261 38.40 1.31 -15.58
C CYS A 261 37.47 2.00 -16.60
N GLY A 262 38.05 2.66 -17.60
CA GLY A 262 37.29 3.35 -18.66
C GLY A 262 36.72 4.73 -18.27
N CYS A 263 37.35 5.45 -17.34
CA CYS A 263 37.05 6.87 -17.11
C CYS A 263 37.54 7.74 -18.25
N TRP A 264 36.70 8.67 -18.70
CA TRP A 264 37.14 9.81 -19.50
C TRP A 264 37.27 11.04 -18.59
N PRO A 265 38.42 11.72 -18.56
CA PRO A 265 38.55 12.96 -17.81
C PRO A 265 37.67 14.05 -18.43
N SER A 266 36.87 14.73 -17.62
CA SER A 266 36.22 15.99 -17.99
C SER A 266 37.28 17.07 -18.23
N CYS A 267 37.23 17.73 -19.39
CA CYS A 267 38.04 18.91 -19.70
C CYS A 267 37.81 20.05 -18.72
#